data_AF-A0AAP3ERM3-F1
#
_entry.id   AF-A0AAP3ERM3-F1
#
_cell.length_a   1.000
_cell.length_b   1.000
_cell.length_c   1.000
_cell.angle_alpha   90.00
_cell.angle_beta   90.00
_cell.angle_gamma   90.00
#
_symmetry.space_group_name_H-M   'P 1'
#
loop_
_entity.id
_entity.type
_entity.pdbx_description
1 polymer ?
#
loop_
_entity_poly.entity_id
_entity_poly.type
_entity_poly.pdbx_seq_one_letter_code
_entity_poly.pdbx_strand_id
1 'polypeptide(L)'
;MAGALTGAAAATPLVPTPGEAALGWTVSVVAGALWVAGFVSLGRSPLDARARLPWVGLMLLLPVLGALIWFWWRHRYYPARRREQPAWDPNDRSAVVVPPRRRYGAPEE
;
A
#
# COMPACT_ATOMS: atom_id res chain seq x y z
N MET A 1 25.44 13.18 31.90
CA MET A 1 25.47 11.81 31.36
C MET A 1 24.18 11.58 30.59
N ALA A 2 24.18 11.86 29.28
CA ALA A 2 23.04 11.61 28.40
C ALA A 2 23.28 10.27 27.70
N GLY A 3 22.43 9.29 27.99
CA GLY A 3 22.48 7.96 27.39
C GLY A 3 22.18 8.04 25.90
N ALA A 4 23.14 7.60 25.09
CA ALA A 4 22.91 7.34 23.68
C ALA A 4 21.98 6.12 23.56
N LEU A 5 20.70 6.37 23.29
CA LEU A 5 19.79 5.35 22.76
C LEU A 5 20.16 5.14 21.29
N THR A 6 21.22 4.37 21.05
CA THR A 6 21.51 3.77 19.75
C THR A 6 20.42 2.75 19.46
N GLY A 7 19.34 3.22 18.84
CA GLY A 7 18.37 2.35 18.18
C GLY A 7 19.09 1.61 17.07
N ALA A 8 19.56 0.40 17.36
CA ALA A 8 20.02 -0.53 16.34
C ALA A 8 18.85 -0.75 15.38
N ALA A 9 18.97 -0.17 14.18
CA ALA A 9 18.07 -0.49 13.09
C ALA A 9 18.26 -1.97 12.78
N ALA A 10 17.43 -2.81 13.40
CA ALA A 10 17.40 -4.23 13.14
C ALA A 10 17.22 -4.41 11.63
N ALA A 11 18.26 -4.91 10.96
CA ALA A 11 18.21 -5.23 9.55
C ALA A 11 17.06 -6.22 9.36
N THR A 12 15.93 -5.74 8.82
CA THR A 12 14.79 -6.60 8.53
C THR A 12 15.30 -7.60 7.49
N PRO A 13 15.29 -8.91 7.79
CA PRO A 13 15.85 -9.89 6.87
C PRO A 13 15.07 -9.82 5.55
N LEU A 14 15.81 -9.81 4.43
CA LEU A 14 15.22 -9.75 3.09
C LEU A 14 14.31 -10.97 2.81
N VAL A 15 14.58 -12.07 3.51
CA VAL A 15 13.81 -13.31 3.49
C VAL A 15 13.01 -13.40 4.79
N PRO A 16 11.67 -13.55 4.72
CA PRO A 16 10.87 -13.71 5.91
C PRO A 16 11.29 -14.96 6.67
N THR A 17 11.22 -14.90 8.00
CA THR A 17 11.41 -16.09 8.82
C THR A 17 10.32 -17.13 8.50
N PRO A 18 10.56 -18.43 8.71
CA PRO A 18 9.55 -19.46 8.44
C PRO A 18 8.21 -19.20 9.15
N GLY A 19 8.23 -18.63 10.36
CA GLY A 19 7.03 -18.25 11.10
C GLY A 19 6.26 -17.10 10.44
N GLU A 20 6.96 -16.04 10.00
CA GLU A 20 6.36 -14.93 9.27
C GLU A 20 5.78 -15.38 7.93
N ALA A 21 6.50 -16.26 7.21
CA ALA A 21 6.02 -16.84 5.96
C ALA A 21 4.75 -17.68 6.19
N ALA A 22 4.74 -18.54 7.21
CA ALA A 22 3.57 -19.37 7.54
C ALA A 22 2.35 -18.51 7.92
N LEU A 23 2.54 -17.45 8.71
CA LEU A 23 1.49 -16.50 9.06
C LEU A 23 0.97 -15.76 7.83
N GLY A 24 1.87 -15.27 6.97
CA GLY A 24 1.51 -14.60 5.72
C GLY A 24 0.68 -15.49 4.80
N TRP A 25 1.07 -16.76 4.65
CA TRP A 25 0.30 -17.75 3.90
C TRP A 25 -1.06 -18.03 4.54
N THR A 26 -1.11 -18.20 5.86
CA THR A 26 -2.35 -18.45 6.59
C THR A 26 -3.34 -17.31 6.38
N VAL A 27 -2.89 -16.06 6.58
CA VAL A 27 -3.70 -14.87 6.36
C VAL A 27 -4.18 -14.80 4.91
N SER A 28 -3.31 -15.09 3.93
CA SER A 28 -3.68 -15.07 2.51
C SER A 28 -4.75 -16.10 2.17
N VAL A 29 -4.62 -17.33 2.70
CA VAL A 29 -5.61 -18.40 2.49
C VAL A 29 -6.95 -18.05 3.15
N VAL A 30 -6.93 -17.56 4.39
CA VAL A 30 -8.14 -17.16 5.10
C VAL A 30 -8.83 -16.00 4.39
N ALA A 31 -8.08 -14.97 3.97
CA ALA A 31 -8.63 -13.85 3.21
C ALA A 31 -9.25 -14.31 1.89
N GLY A 32 -8.57 -15.20 1.16
CA GLY A 32 -9.10 -15.79 -0.08
C GLY A 32 -10.38 -16.60 0.16
N ALA A 33 -10.42 -17.42 1.21
CA ALA A 33 -11.60 -18.19 1.58
C ALA A 33 -12.79 -17.28 1.94
N LEU A 34 -12.56 -16.22 2.71
CA LEU A 34 -13.58 -15.23 3.06
C LEU A 34 -14.09 -14.48 1.83
N TRP A 35 -13.21 -14.16 0.89
CA TRP A 35 -13.60 -13.51 -0.36
C TRP A 35 -14.50 -14.40 -1.21
N VAL A 36 -14.16 -15.69 -1.37
CA VAL A 36 -15.01 -16.67 -2.07
C VAL A 36 -16.35 -16.87 -1.34
N ALA A 37 -16.32 -17.00 -0.01
CA ALA A 37 -17.53 -17.12 0.79
C ALA A 37 -18.45 -15.89 0.63
N GLY A 38 -17.87 -14.69 0.58
CA GLY A 38 -18.59 -13.45 0.29
C GLY A 38 -19.28 -13.48 -1.08
N PHE A 39 -18.59 -13.94 -2.13
CA PHE A 39 -19.18 -14.11 -3.46
C PHE A 39 -20.35 -15.10 -3.47
N VAL A 40 -20.18 -16.25 -2.83
CA VAL A 40 -21.24 -17.29 -2.74
C VAL A 40 -22.44 -16.75 -1.94
N SER A 41 -22.18 -16.05 -0.84
CA SER A 41 -23.21 -15.39 -0.03
C SER A 41 -23.99 -14.36 -0.85
N LEU A 42 -23.29 -13.53 -1.63
CA LEU A 42 -23.92 -12.53 -2.49
C LEU A 42 -24.81 -13.16 -3.57
N GLY A 43 -24.40 -14.30 -4.11
CA GLY A 43 -25.19 -15.07 -5.09
C GLY A 43 -26.47 -15.66 -4.49
N ARG A 44 -26.42 -16.10 -3.23
CA ARG A 44 -27.56 -16.68 -2.50
C ARG A 44 -28.45 -15.65 -1.80
N SER A 45 -27.97 -14.42 -1.65
CA SER A 45 -28.71 -13.36 -0.97
C SER A 45 -30.04 -13.05 -1.67
N PRO A 46 -31.12 -12.71 -0.96
CA PRO A 46 -32.39 -12.28 -1.55
C PRO A 46 -32.36 -10.84 -2.10
N LEU A 47 -31.19 -10.18 -2.16
CA LEU A 47 -31.02 -8.85 -2.73
C LEU A 47 -31.53 -8.77 -4.18
N ASP A 48 -32.16 -7.67 -4.56
CA ASP A 48 -32.50 -7.41 -5.97
C ASP A 48 -31.24 -7.35 -6.84
N ALA A 49 -31.34 -7.78 -8.10
CA ALA A 49 -30.20 -7.83 -9.04
C ALA A 49 -29.49 -6.48 -9.18
N ARG A 50 -30.25 -5.37 -9.16
CA ARG A 50 -29.71 -3.99 -9.19
C ARG A 50 -28.93 -3.63 -7.92
N ALA A 51 -29.34 -4.15 -6.77
CA ALA A 51 -28.66 -3.93 -5.50
C ALA A 51 -27.39 -4.80 -5.36
N ARG A 52 -27.28 -5.91 -6.11
CA ARG A 52 -26.08 -6.78 -6.12
C ARG A 52 -24.94 -6.25 -6.99
N LEU A 53 -25.27 -5.60 -8.11
CA LEU A 53 -24.31 -5.04 -9.07
C LEU A 53 -23.16 -4.23 -8.44
N PRO A 54 -23.39 -3.27 -7.52
CA PRO A 54 -22.29 -2.53 -6.90
C PRO A 54 -21.38 -3.41 -6.04
N TRP A 55 -21.93 -4.43 -5.37
CA TRP A 55 -21.15 -5.35 -4.54
C TRP A 55 -20.29 -6.31 -5.36
N VAL A 56 -20.83 -6.83 -6.47
CA VAL A 56 -20.05 -7.62 -7.43
C VAL A 56 -18.92 -6.76 -8.00
N GLY A 57 -19.25 -5.53 -8.41
CA GLY A 57 -18.26 -4.57 -8.87
C GLY A 57 -17.16 -4.33 -7.83
N LEU A 58 -17.53 -4.10 -6.56
CA LEU A 58 -16.58 -3.90 -5.47
C LEU A 58 -15.66 -5.12 -5.28
N MET A 59 -16.22 -6.33 -5.20
CA MET A 59 -15.40 -7.52 -4.98
C MET A 59 -14.45 -7.81 -6.13
N LEU A 60 -14.81 -7.45 -7.36
CA LEU A 60 -13.94 -7.54 -8.54
C LEU A 60 -12.88 -6.43 -8.58
N LEU A 61 -13.24 -5.20 -8.19
CA LEU A 61 -12.32 -4.06 -8.25
C LEU A 61 -11.27 -4.10 -7.13
N LEU A 62 -11.66 -4.59 -5.94
CA LEU A 62 -10.83 -4.56 -4.73
C LEU A 62 -9.42 -5.18 -4.92
N PRO A 63 -9.25 -6.38 -5.51
CA PRO A 63 -7.91 -6.95 -5.74
C PRO A 63 -7.11 -6.17 -6.78
N VAL A 64 -7.77 -5.52 -7.75
CA VAL A 64 -7.11 -4.78 -8.84
C VAL A 64 -6.67 -3.39 -8.39
N LEU A 65 -7.41 -2.76 -7.48
CA LEU A 65 -7.16 -1.42 -6.95
C LEU A 65 -5.74 -1.26 -6.41
N GLY A 66 -5.24 -2.24 -5.64
CA GLY A 66 -3.88 -2.20 -5.09
C GLY A 66 -2.81 -2.14 -6.18
N ALA A 67 -2.92 -3.00 -7.19
CA ALA A 67 -2.01 -3.02 -8.32
C ALA A 67 -2.13 -1.73 -9.16
N LEU A 68 -3.34 -1.22 -9.35
CA LEU A 68 -3.60 0.00 -10.11
C LEU A 68 -3.00 1.24 -9.42
N ILE A 69 -3.17 1.34 -8.09
CA ILE A 69 -2.57 2.41 -7.27
C ILE A 69 -1.04 2.33 -7.34
N TRP A 70 -0.48 1.13 -7.18
CA TRP A 70 0.96 0.92 -7.28
C TRP A 70 1.50 1.29 -8.67
N PHE A 71 0.81 0.86 -9.73
CA PHE A 71 1.18 1.16 -11.12
C PHE A 71 1.11 2.66 -11.40
N TRP A 72 0.04 3.33 -10.98
CA TRP A 72 -0.10 4.78 -11.09
C TRP A 72 1.03 5.51 -10.36
N TRP A 73 1.35 5.09 -9.13
CA TRP A 73 2.44 5.67 -8.37
C TRP A 73 3.79 5.47 -9.08
N ARG A 74 4.04 4.27 -9.61
CA ARG A 74 5.28 3.94 -10.33
C ARG A 74 5.44 4.71 -11.64
N HIS A 75 4.37 4.89 -12.41
CA HIS A 75 4.46 5.49 -13.75
C HIS A 75 4.22 7.00 -13.77
N ARG A 76 3.37 7.52 -12.88
CA ARG A 76 3.00 8.94 -12.90
C ARG A 76 3.71 9.73 -11.81
N TYR A 77 3.76 9.19 -10.59
CA TYR A 77 4.25 9.91 -9.43
C TYR A 77 5.78 9.83 -9.29
N TYR A 78 6.36 8.64 -9.48
CA TYR A 78 7.80 8.42 -9.38
C TYR A 78 8.64 9.26 -10.35
N PRO A 79 8.36 9.32 -11.67
CA PRO A 79 9.15 10.16 -12.58
C PRO A 79 8.97 11.66 -12.33
N ALA A 80 7.81 12.10 -11.81
CA ALA A 80 7.61 13.49 -11.41
C ALA A 80 8.50 13.84 -10.20
N ARG A 81 8.52 13.00 -9.17
CA ARG A 81 9.38 13.20 -7.99
C ARG A 81 10.88 13.07 -8.29
N ARG A 82 11.30 12.16 -9.17
CA ARG A 82 12.72 12.01 -9.55
C ARG A 82 13.28 13.26 -10.26
N ARG A 83 12.43 14.02 -10.96
CA ARG A 83 12.82 15.30 -11.58
C ARG A 83 13.05 16.39 -10.54
N GLU A 84 12.28 16.37 -9.45
CA GLU A 84 12.38 17.34 -8.35
C GLU A 84 13.50 17.00 -7.36
N GLN A 85 13.76 15.72 -7.13
CA GLN A 85 14.80 15.21 -6.21
C GLN A 85 15.57 14.05 -6.87
N PRO A 86 16.64 14.33 -7.65
CA PRO A 86 17.40 13.31 -8.38
C PRO A 86 18.11 12.30 -7.47
N ALA A 87 18.44 12.69 -6.23
CA ALA A 87 19.14 11.87 -5.25
C ALA A 87 18.18 11.03 -4.37
N TRP A 88 16.87 11.19 -4.51
CA TRP A 88 15.90 10.47 -3.69
C TRP A 88 15.63 9.07 -4.26
N ASP A 89 15.97 8.04 -3.49
CA ASP A 89 15.62 6.64 -3.75
C ASP A 89 14.54 6.19 -2.75
N PRO A 90 13.34 5.75 -3.21
CA PRO A 90 12.29 5.24 -2.32
C PRO A 90 12.67 3.96 -1.56
N ASN A 91 13.65 3.20 -2.06
CA ASN A 91 14.15 2.02 -1.37
C ASN A 91 15.20 2.35 -0.31
N ASP A 92 15.74 3.57 -0.35
CA ASP A 92 16.66 4.07 0.65
C ASP A 92 15.88 4.72 1.80
N ARG A 93 15.77 3.99 2.92
CA ARG A 93 15.11 4.48 4.14
C ARG A 93 15.94 5.52 4.89
N SER A 94 17.21 5.72 4.52
CA SER A 94 18.08 6.75 5.09
C SER A 94 17.97 8.10 4.38
N ALA A 95 17.35 8.11 3.19
CA ALA A 95 17.12 9.33 2.44
C ALA A 95 16.17 10.25 3.21
N VAL A 96 16.70 11.37 3.72
CA VAL A 96 15.90 12.44 4.32
C VAL A 96 14.92 12.94 3.28
N VAL A 97 13.63 12.61 3.45
CA VAL A 97 12.57 13.15 2.61
C VAL A 97 12.54 14.65 2.83
N VAL A 98 13.15 15.40 1.92
CA VAL A 98 13.06 16.88 1.95
C VAL A 98 11.61 17.19 1.61
N PRO A 99 10.82 17.75 2.55
CA PRO A 99 9.44 18.09 2.26
C PRO A 99 9.41 19.07 1.08
N PRO A 100 8.41 18.98 0.19
CA PRO A 100 8.29 19.93 -0.91
C PRO A 100 8.33 21.34 -0.33
N ARG A 101 9.14 22.23 -0.94
CA ARG A 101 9.16 23.64 -0.56
C ARG A 101 7.74 24.18 -0.77
N ARG A 102 6.92 24.18 0.28
CA ARG A 102 5.70 24.96 0.31
C ARG A 102 6.15 26.39 0.05
N ARG A 103 5.74 26.95 -1.08
CA ARG A 103 5.86 28.37 -1.37
C ARG A 103 4.87 29.10 -0.45
N TYR A 104 5.16 29.12 0.84
CA TYR A 104 4.43 29.91 1.82
C TYR A 104 5.19 31.22 1.94
N GLY A 105 4.64 32.29 1.35
CA GLY A 105 5.26 33.61 1.28
C GLY A 105 5.84 33.93 -0.09
N ALA A 106 4.98 34.22 -1.07
CA ALA A 106 5.30 35.29 -2.00
C ALA A 106 4.61 36.54 -1.43
N PRO A 107 5.34 37.61 -1.06
CA PRO A 107 4.68 38.88 -0.83
C PRO A 107 4.06 39.31 -2.16
N GLU A 108 2.74 39.57 -2.15
CA GLU A 108 2.12 40.32 -3.23
C GLU A 108 2.59 41.77 -3.07
N GLU A 109 3.32 42.25 -4.07
CA GLU A 109 3.64 43.67 -4.27
C GLU A 109 2.53 44.35 -5.07
#